data_AF-A0A380EDF3-F1
#
_entry.id   AF-A0A380EDF3-F1
#
_cell.length_a   1.000
_cell.length_b   1.000
_cell.length_c   1.000
_cell.angle_alpha   90.00
_cell.angle_beta   90.00
_cell.angle_gamma   90.00
#
_symmetry.space_group_name_H-M   'P 1'
#
loop_
_entity.id
_entity.type
_entity.pdbx_description
1 polymer ?
#
loop_
_entity_poly.entity_id
_entity_poly.type
_entity_poly.pdbx_seq_one_letter_code
_entity_poly.pdbx_strand_id
1 'polypeptide(L)'
;MLQGSVDLLNEVATSKITGEEEIYSHTDLYDFKANVEGAQKIYDLFKPILEKKDKKLSDDIQMNFDKVNQLLDKYKDNNGGYESFEKVSKKDRKAFADAVNALGEPLSKMAVITE
;
A
#
# COMPACT_ATOMS: atom_id res chain seq x y z
N MET A 1 -2.50 -1.05 17.32
CA MET A 1 -2.53 -0.11 16.18
C MET A 1 -1.69 -0.64 15.02
N LEU A 2 -0.42 -0.94 15.23
CA LEU A 2 0.51 -1.40 14.18
C LEU A 2 0.08 -2.71 13.50
N GLN A 3 -0.37 -3.70 14.28
CA GLN A 3 -0.88 -4.96 13.73
C GLN A 3 -2.09 -4.73 12.80
N GLY A 4 -3.02 -3.86 13.20
CA GLY A 4 -4.18 -3.52 12.35
C GLY A 4 -3.79 -2.82 11.04
N SER A 5 -2.68 -2.08 11.00
CA SER A 5 -2.16 -1.47 9.76
C SER A 5 -1.56 -2.50 8.82
N VAL A 6 -0.90 -3.52 9.37
CA VAL A 6 -0.38 -4.66 8.61
C VAL A 6 -1.53 -5.48 8.04
N ASP A 7 -2.55 -5.75 8.86
CA ASP A 7 -3.73 -6.52 8.45
C ASP A 7 -4.50 -5.80 7.32
N LEU A 8 -4.68 -4.47 7.42
CA LEU A 8 -5.34 -3.66 6.40
C LEU A 8 -4.58 -3.72 5.05
N LEU A 9 -3.24 -3.71 5.06
CA LEU A 9 -2.45 -3.86 3.84
C LEU A 9 -2.53 -5.28 3.26
N ASN A 10 -2.60 -6.29 4.11
CA ASN A 10 -2.79 -7.67 3.64
C ASN A 10 -4.16 -7.83 2.97
N GLU A 11 -5.21 -7.22 3.50
CA GLU A 11 -6.54 -7.19 2.87
C GLU A 11 -6.48 -6.52 1.48
N VAL A 12 -5.82 -5.36 1.39
CA VAL A 12 -5.57 -4.68 0.11
C VAL A 12 -4.89 -5.58 -0.93
N ALA A 13 -3.86 -6.33 -0.52
CA ALA A 13 -3.10 -7.22 -1.40
C ALA A 13 -3.90 -8.44 -1.88
N THR A 14 -4.96 -8.82 -1.18
CA THR A 14 -5.64 -10.10 -1.37
C THR A 14 -7.04 -9.96 -1.94
N SER A 15 -7.83 -8.97 -1.51
CA SER A 15 -9.19 -8.71 -2.00
C SER A 15 -9.27 -7.51 -2.96
N LYS A 16 -8.69 -6.37 -2.60
CA LYS A 16 -8.90 -5.13 -3.37
C LYS A 16 -8.24 -5.17 -4.73
N ILE A 17 -7.06 -5.77 -4.82
CA ILE A 17 -6.31 -5.81 -6.08
C ILE A 17 -6.91 -6.76 -7.14
N THR A 18 -7.91 -7.57 -6.79
CA THR A 18 -8.62 -8.41 -7.75
C THR A 18 -9.74 -7.63 -8.46
N GLY A 19 -10.21 -6.52 -7.87
CA GLY A 19 -11.36 -5.75 -8.33
C GLY A 19 -12.71 -6.36 -7.94
N GLU A 20 -12.73 -7.17 -6.88
CA GLU A 20 -13.91 -7.89 -6.40
C GLU A 20 -14.73 -7.09 -5.37
N GLU A 21 -14.22 -5.96 -4.87
CA GLU A 21 -14.95 -5.13 -3.89
C GLU A 21 -15.97 -4.21 -4.59
N GLU A 22 -15.56 -3.51 -5.63
CA GLU A 22 -16.40 -2.53 -6.33
C GLU A 22 -16.87 -3.07 -7.70
N ILE A 23 -17.59 -4.20 -7.70
CA ILE A 23 -17.99 -4.92 -8.92
C ILE A 23 -18.94 -4.14 -9.87
N TYR A 24 -19.50 -3.02 -9.42
CA TYR A 24 -20.38 -2.17 -10.23
C TYR A 24 -19.78 -0.79 -10.51
N SER A 25 -19.13 -0.17 -9.52
CA SER A 25 -18.61 1.20 -9.62
C SER A 25 -17.18 1.24 -10.20
N HIS A 26 -16.42 0.15 -10.02
CA HIS A 26 -15.02 0.00 -10.42
C HIS A 26 -14.09 1.10 -9.88
N THR A 27 -14.39 1.59 -8.67
CA THR A 27 -13.61 2.63 -7.98
C THR A 27 -12.52 2.07 -7.08
N ASP A 28 -12.12 0.79 -7.23
CA ASP A 28 -11.18 0.08 -6.35
C ASP A 28 -9.83 0.81 -6.16
N LEU A 29 -9.39 1.60 -7.16
CA LEU A 29 -8.15 2.39 -7.05
C LEU A 29 -8.23 3.49 -5.98
N TYR A 30 -9.41 4.05 -5.71
CA TYR A 30 -9.61 5.02 -4.64
C TYR A 30 -9.45 4.36 -3.27
N ASP A 31 -10.08 3.20 -3.07
CA ASP A 31 -9.98 2.45 -1.82
C ASP A 31 -8.57 1.94 -1.59
N PHE A 32 -7.91 1.49 -2.66
CA PHE A 32 -6.53 1.09 -2.60
C PHE A 32 -5.63 2.26 -2.18
N LYS A 33 -5.78 3.43 -2.81
CA LYS A 33 -5.02 4.63 -2.43
C LYS A 33 -5.25 5.01 -0.96
N ALA A 34 -6.50 5.04 -0.51
CA ALA A 34 -6.84 5.39 0.87
C ALA A 34 -6.21 4.44 1.89
N ASN A 35 -6.22 3.13 1.63
CA ASN A 35 -5.60 2.16 2.52
C ASN A 35 -4.07 2.27 2.55
N VAL A 36 -3.44 2.49 1.39
CA VAL A 36 -1.99 2.72 1.30
C VAL A 36 -1.60 3.97 2.09
N GLU A 37 -2.36 5.06 1.95
CA GLU A 37 -2.13 6.29 2.70
C GLU A 37 -2.31 6.11 4.21
N GLY A 38 -3.35 5.38 4.64
CA GLY A 38 -3.55 5.07 6.05
C GLY A 38 -2.38 4.32 6.66
N ALA A 39 -1.88 3.29 5.97
CA ALA A 39 -0.74 2.52 6.43
C ALA A 39 0.57 3.30 6.38
N GLN A 40 0.80 4.07 5.31
CA GLN A 40 1.98 4.92 5.16
C GLN A 40 2.02 6.01 6.24
N LYS A 41 0.87 6.59 6.58
CA LYS A 41 0.78 7.58 7.65
C LYS A 41 1.22 7.02 9.00
N ILE A 42 0.90 5.74 9.26
CA ILE A 42 1.34 5.07 10.49
C ILE A 42 2.85 4.84 10.44
N TYR A 43 3.41 4.39 9.33
CA TYR A 43 4.86 4.33 9.15
C TYR A 43 5.52 5.70 9.42
N ASP A 44 5.02 6.79 8.84
CA ASP A 44 5.59 8.14 9.01
C ASP A 44 5.64 8.58 10.48
N LEU A 45 4.62 8.22 11.28
CA LEU A 45 4.58 8.52 12.72
C LEU A 45 5.69 7.78 13.50
N PHE A 46 6.02 6.56 13.09
CA PHE A 46 7.02 5.73 13.74
C PHE A 46 8.43 5.84 13.12
N LYS A 47 8.53 6.42 11.92
CA LYS A 47 9.78 6.57 11.16
C LYS A 47 10.94 7.15 11.98
N PRO A 48 10.78 8.23 12.78
CA PRO A 48 11.91 8.77 13.56
C PRO A 48 12.44 7.82 14.65
N ILE A 49 11.57 6.93 15.16
CA ILE A 49 11.95 5.90 16.14
C ILE A 49 12.63 4.76 15.39
N LEU A 50 12.03 4.33 14.27
CA LEU A 50 12.54 3.24 13.47
C LEU A 50 13.90 3.56 12.87
N GLU A 51 14.13 4.76 12.34
CA GLU A 51 15.44 5.16 11.78
C GLU A 51 16.57 5.10 12.81
N LYS A 52 16.26 5.32 14.10
CA LYS A 52 17.24 5.20 15.19
C LYS A 52 17.53 3.74 15.56
N LYS A 53 16.54 2.85 15.43
CA LYS A 53 16.65 1.44 15.81
C LYS A 53 17.15 0.56 14.66
N ASP A 54 16.61 0.76 13.46
CA ASP A 54 16.90 0.04 12.24
C ASP A 54 16.64 0.92 11.00
N LYS A 55 17.66 1.69 10.61
CA LYS A 55 17.57 2.56 9.43
C LYS A 55 17.31 1.76 8.15
N LYS A 56 17.91 0.57 8.02
CA LYS A 56 17.75 -0.25 6.82
C LYS A 56 16.30 -0.68 6.65
N LEU A 57 15.65 -1.10 7.73
CA LEU A 57 14.23 -1.45 7.69
C LEU A 57 13.36 -0.24 7.33
N SER A 58 13.67 0.94 7.87
CA SER A 58 12.97 2.18 7.50
C SER A 58 13.08 2.48 6.00
N ASP A 59 14.30 2.39 5.44
CA ASP A 59 14.55 2.62 4.02
C ASP A 59 13.82 1.57 3.14
N ASP A 60 13.81 0.30 3.57
CA ASP A 60 13.11 -0.78 2.87
C ASP A 60 11.58 -0.55 2.84
N ILE A 61 10.98 -0.09 3.95
CA ILE A 61 9.56 0.24 4.03
C ILE A 61 9.22 1.44 3.13
N GLN A 62 10.01 2.52 3.20
CA GLN A 62 9.81 3.71 2.36
C GLN A 62 9.86 3.34 0.87
N MET A 63 10.89 2.58 0.46
CA MET A 63 11.04 2.14 -0.93
C MET A 63 9.81 1.36 -1.41
N ASN A 64 9.24 0.49 -0.57
CA ASN A 64 8.08 -0.30 -0.97
C ASN A 64 6.80 0.55 -1.05
N PHE A 65 6.60 1.53 -0.15
CA PHE A 65 5.51 2.50 -0.30
C PHE A 65 5.66 3.34 -1.56
N ASP A 66 6.88 3.77 -1.89
CA ASP A 66 7.14 4.56 -3.09
C ASP A 66 6.80 3.76 -4.35
N LYS A 67 7.13 2.45 -4.39
CA LYS A 67 6.75 1.57 -5.51
C LYS A 67 5.23 1.46 -5.68
N VAL A 68 4.49 1.27 -4.59
CA VAL A 68 3.02 1.18 -4.65
C VAL A 68 2.43 2.50 -5.13
N ASN A 69 2.88 3.63 -4.59
CA ASN A 69 2.42 4.96 -5.01
C ASN A 69 2.75 5.26 -6.47
N GLN A 70 3.94 4.89 -6.96
CA GLN A 70 4.32 5.04 -8.36
C GLN A 70 3.43 4.21 -9.30
N LEU A 71 3.00 3.02 -8.87
CA LEU A 71 2.04 2.23 -9.64
C LEU A 71 0.65 2.91 -9.66
N LEU A 72 0.19 3.44 -8.53
CA LEU A 72 -1.07 4.20 -8.45
C LEU A 72 -1.03 5.44 -9.34
N ASP A 73 0.08 6.17 -9.34
CA ASP A 73 0.24 7.40 -10.14
C ASP A 73 0.07 7.19 -11.65
N LYS A 74 0.36 5.99 -12.17
CA LYS A 74 0.11 5.64 -13.58
C LYS A 74 -1.36 5.68 -13.98
N TYR A 75 -2.26 5.56 -13.00
CA TYR A 75 -3.70 5.47 -13.19
C TYR A 75 -4.44 6.70 -12.67
N LYS A 76 -3.73 7.80 -12.38
CA LYS A 76 -4.37 9.08 -12.11
C LYS A 76 -5.00 9.63 -13.38
N ASP A 77 -6.20 10.19 -13.24
CA ASP A 77 -6.86 10.90 -14.34
C ASP A 77 -6.44 12.38 -14.38
N ASN A 78 -6.90 13.10 -15.41
CA ASN A 78 -6.59 14.52 -15.59
C ASN A 78 -7.33 15.46 -14.61
N ASN A 79 -8.26 14.93 -13.82
CA ASN A 79 -9.09 15.67 -12.87
C ASN A 79 -8.57 15.52 -11.42
N GLY A 80 -7.45 14.81 -11.22
CA GLY A 80 -6.88 14.54 -9.91
C GLY A 80 -7.51 13.34 -9.18
N GLY A 81 -8.33 12.57 -9.89
CA GLY A 81 -8.89 11.29 -9.45
C GLY A 81 -8.11 10.09 -9.98
N TYR A 82 -8.76 8.94 -9.99
CA TYR A 82 -8.26 7.68 -10.55
C TYR A 82 -9.17 7.17 -11.66
N GLU A 83 -8.54 6.54 -12.65
CA GLU A 83 -9.19 5.79 -13.71
C GLU A 83 -9.99 4.59 -13.17
N SER A 84 -10.98 4.12 -13.93
CA SER A 84 -11.72 2.88 -13.60
C SER A 84 -10.76 1.70 -13.48
N PHE A 85 -11.01 0.81 -12.50
CA PHE A 85 -10.22 -0.40 -12.30
C PHE A 85 -10.23 -1.36 -13.51
N GLU A 86 -11.21 -1.23 -14.40
CA GLU A 86 -11.25 -1.95 -15.68
C GLU A 86 -10.06 -1.62 -16.59
N LYS A 87 -9.51 -0.41 -16.47
CA LYS A 87 -8.32 0.02 -17.24
C LYS A 87 -7.01 -0.54 -16.69
N VAL A 88 -7.03 -1.12 -15.48
CA VAL A 88 -5.83 -1.69 -14.85
C VAL A 88 -5.49 -3.02 -15.51
N SER A 89 -4.35 -3.04 -16.20
CA SER A 89 -3.90 -4.23 -16.93
C SER A 89 -3.65 -5.41 -16.00
N LYS A 90 -3.84 -6.66 -16.47
CA LYS A 90 -3.51 -7.86 -15.68
C LYS A 90 -2.07 -7.85 -15.16
N LYS A 91 -1.15 -7.31 -15.95
CA LYS A 91 0.26 -7.15 -15.57
C LYS A 91 0.41 -6.20 -14.39
N ASP A 92 -0.27 -5.06 -14.43
CA ASP A 92 -0.18 -4.08 -13.34
C ASP A 92 -0.96 -4.52 -12.10
N ARG A 93 -2.09 -5.23 -12.23
CA ARG A 93 -2.76 -5.89 -11.08
C ARG A 93 -1.79 -6.82 -10.34
N LYS A 94 -1.02 -7.63 -11.08
CA LYS A 94 0.04 -8.44 -10.47
C LYS A 94 1.14 -7.58 -9.86
N ALA A 95 1.60 -6.53 -10.53
CA ALA A 95 2.65 -5.65 -10.01
C ALA A 95 2.22 -4.97 -8.69
N PHE A 96 0.96 -4.54 -8.59
CA PHE A 96 0.37 -4.02 -7.37
C PHE A 96 0.33 -5.08 -6.27
N ALA A 97 -0.18 -6.29 -6.55
CA ALA A 97 -0.22 -7.36 -5.57
C ALA A 97 1.18 -7.68 -5.03
N ASP A 98 2.17 -7.81 -5.91
CA ASP A 98 3.57 -8.06 -5.54
C ASP A 98 4.13 -6.91 -4.69
N ALA A 99 3.82 -5.65 -5.03
CA ALA A 99 4.29 -4.48 -4.30
C ALA A 99 3.67 -4.34 -2.90
N VAL A 100 2.36 -4.64 -2.75
CA VAL A 100 1.71 -4.62 -1.43
C VAL A 100 2.16 -5.80 -0.57
N ASN A 101 2.29 -7.00 -1.15
CA ASN A 101 2.85 -8.15 -0.42
C ASN A 101 4.26 -7.85 0.11
N ALA A 102 5.08 -7.11 -0.64
CA ALA A 102 6.41 -6.71 -0.21
C ALA A 102 6.41 -5.73 0.99
N LEU A 103 5.28 -5.09 1.32
CA LEU A 103 5.14 -4.26 2.52
C LEU A 103 4.86 -5.07 3.79
N GLY A 104 4.25 -6.25 3.67
CA GLY A 104 3.76 -7.03 4.81
C GLY A 104 4.84 -7.40 5.83
N GLU A 105 5.90 -8.08 5.38
CA GLU A 105 7.00 -8.48 6.29
C GLU A 105 7.73 -7.29 6.91
N PRO A 106 8.17 -6.26 6.14
CA PRO A 106 8.83 -5.09 6.73
C PRO A 106 7.97 -4.36 7.78
N LEU A 107 6.66 -4.22 7.54
CA LEU A 107 5.77 -3.56 8.50
C LEU A 107 5.50 -4.41 9.74
N SER A 108 5.45 -5.74 9.60
CA SER A 108 5.40 -6.63 10.77
C SER A 108 6.67 -6.49 11.63
N LYS A 109 7.85 -6.39 11.01
CA LYS A 109 9.10 -6.14 11.74
C LYS A 109 9.10 -4.77 12.44
N MET A 110 8.57 -3.74 11.77
CA MET A 110 8.40 -2.42 12.38
C MET A 110 7.54 -2.52 13.65
N ALA A 111 6.44 -3.27 13.61
CA ALA A 111 5.56 -3.45 14.77
C ALA A 111 6.33 -4.00 15.97
N VAL A 112 7.14 -5.05 15.78
CA VAL A 112 7.94 -5.66 16.85
C VAL A 112 9.05 -4.75 17.37
N ILE A 113 9.72 -3.99 16.49
CA ILE A 113 10.85 -3.12 16.88
C ILE A 113 10.39 -1.86 17.62
N THR A 114 9.15 -1.41 17.37
CA THR A 114 8.63 -0.14 17.89
C THR A 114 7.67 -0.27 19.07
N GLU A 115 7.30 -1.50 19.45
CA GLU A 115 6.83 -1.83 20.80
C GLU A 115 7.92 -1.54 21.86
#